data_AF-A0A3C1ZRX3-F1
#
_entry.id   AF-A0A3C1ZRX3-F1
#
_cell.length_a   1.000
_cell.length_b   1.000
_cell.length_c   1.000
_cell.angle_alpha   90.00
_cell.angle_beta   90.00
_cell.angle_gamma   90.00
#
_symmetry.space_group_name_H-M   'P 1'
#
loop_
_entity.id
_entity.type
_entity.pdbx_description
1 polymer ?
#
loop_
_entity_poly.entity_id
_entity_poly.type
_entity_poly.pdbx_seq_one_letter_code
_entity_poly.pdbx_strand_id
1 'polypeptide(L)'
;MGQEPLATTTYITYIDDQFMEALDLELLDGRDYDFEKFTDTASFLVNESYANQFNLASPEDLVGQRVQFGNDVEGDPGYEIVGIIKDFQRTSLKQAMEPTIYIAYEHPSYMLIEFNPASYRDGLAFVKSTWDEMYPDAPYEIKFLDDQFEALFEADKRFGQVVSVFAGLAIFIASLGLLGLAAFVALQRTKEVGVRKVMGASVISIVLL
;
A
#
# COMPACT_ATOMS: atom_id res chain seq x y z
N MET A 1 40.18 -0.34 -5.54
CA MET A 1 38.89 -0.94 -5.18
C MET A 1 37.84 0.12 -5.46
N GLY A 2 37.43 0.26 -6.72
CA GLY A 2 36.39 1.21 -7.11
C GLY A 2 35.06 0.59 -6.72
N GLN A 3 34.33 1.25 -5.81
CA GLN A 3 32.94 0.89 -5.56
C GLN A 3 32.19 1.06 -6.88
N GLU A 4 31.57 -0.02 -7.36
CA GLU A 4 30.61 0.08 -8.44
C GLU A 4 29.54 1.11 -8.04
N PRO A 5 29.11 2.02 -8.93
CA PRO A 5 28.01 2.90 -8.62
C PRO A 5 26.81 2.01 -8.32
N LEU A 6 26.32 2.07 -7.08
CA LEU A 6 25.04 1.48 -6.73
C LEU A 6 24.01 2.21 -7.60
N ALA A 7 23.65 1.59 -8.72
CA ALA A 7 22.59 2.07 -9.60
C ALA A 7 21.27 1.80 -8.89
N THR A 8 21.04 2.49 -7.78
CA THR A 8 19.76 2.45 -7.12
C THR A 8 18.82 3.37 -7.87
N THR A 9 17.78 2.77 -8.44
CA THR A 9 16.67 3.51 -9.02
C THR A 9 16.10 4.43 -7.95
N THR A 10 16.32 5.73 -8.12
CA THR A 10 15.72 6.76 -7.28
C THR A 10 14.56 7.37 -8.05
N TYR A 11 13.41 7.47 -7.41
CA TYR A 11 12.24 8.11 -7.98
C TYR A 11 12.28 9.60 -7.73
N ILE A 12 11.70 10.36 -8.67
CA ILE A 12 11.57 11.80 -8.55
C ILE A 12 10.09 12.13 -8.54
N THR A 13 9.68 12.92 -7.56
CA THR A 13 8.32 13.43 -7.45
C THR A 13 8.38 14.94 -7.37
N TYR A 14 7.60 15.60 -8.21
CA TYR A 14 7.44 17.04 -8.15
C TYR A 14 6.27 17.38 -7.23
N ILE A 15 6.46 18.33 -6.33
CA ILE A 15 5.49 18.67 -5.29
C ILE A 15 5.23 20.17 -5.22
N ASP A 16 4.04 20.53 -4.75
CA ASP A 16 3.63 21.88 -4.40
C ASP A 16 3.63 22.07 -2.87
N ASP A 17 3.21 23.24 -2.42
CA ASP A 17 3.14 23.63 -1.01
C ASP A 17 2.08 22.87 -0.21
N GLN A 18 1.12 22.25 -0.89
CA GLN A 18 0.03 21.51 -0.26
C GLN A 18 0.30 20.01 -0.18
N PHE A 19 1.31 19.50 -0.87
CA PHE A 19 1.58 18.07 -1.00
C PHE A 19 1.74 17.34 0.35
N MET A 20 2.52 17.92 1.26
CA MET A 20 2.80 17.33 2.57
C MET A 20 1.54 17.26 3.44
N GLU A 21 0.73 18.33 3.42
CA GLU A 21 -0.53 18.41 4.16
C GLU A 21 -1.59 17.46 3.57
N ALA A 22 -1.75 17.46 2.25
CA ALA A 22 -2.74 16.64 1.54
C ALA A 22 -2.51 15.12 1.68
N LEU A 23 -1.29 14.71 2.02
CA LEU A 23 -0.93 13.32 2.24
C LEU A 23 -0.63 12.99 3.71
N ASP A 24 -0.82 13.94 4.63
CA ASP A 24 -0.51 13.82 6.07
C ASP A 24 0.90 13.26 6.31
N LEU A 25 1.89 13.81 5.60
CA LEU A 25 3.26 13.32 5.63
C LEU A 25 4.01 13.84 6.86
N GLU A 26 4.72 12.93 7.52
CA GLU A 26 5.52 13.23 8.70
C GLU A 26 6.95 13.61 8.28
N LEU A 27 7.41 14.79 8.70
CA LEU A 27 8.81 15.18 8.59
C LEU A 27 9.60 14.58 9.76
N LEU A 28 10.61 13.78 9.46
CA LEU A 28 11.49 13.15 10.44
C LEU A 28 12.60 14.08 10.90
N ASP A 29 13.19 14.83 9.96
CA ASP A 29 14.27 15.78 10.26
C ASP A 29 14.34 16.91 9.21
N GLY A 30 14.99 18.02 9.57
CA GLY A 30 15.16 19.20 8.74
C GLY A 30 13.92 20.09 8.68
N ARG A 31 13.54 20.52 7.48
CA ARG A 31 12.38 21.40 7.23
C ARG A 31 11.66 21.04 5.95
N ASP A 32 10.38 21.43 5.87
CA ASP A 32 9.63 21.43 4.62
C ASP A 32 10.08 22.60 3.69
N TYR A 33 9.59 22.56 2.46
CA TYR A 33 9.79 23.63 1.48
C TYR A 33 9.10 24.93 1.91
N ASP A 34 9.79 26.02 1.65
CA ASP A 34 9.25 27.37 1.72
C ASP A 34 9.14 27.90 0.29
N PHE A 35 7.95 27.76 -0.30
CA PHE A 35 7.69 28.16 -1.69
C PHE A 35 7.77 29.67 -1.92
N GLU A 36 7.81 30.50 -0.86
CA GLU A 36 8.11 31.92 -0.99
C GLU A 36 9.61 32.21 -1.18
N LYS A 37 10.49 31.22 -0.92
CA LYS A 37 11.95 31.36 -1.05
C LYS A 37 12.45 30.75 -2.36
N PHE A 38 12.97 31.62 -3.23
CA PHE A 38 13.64 31.24 -4.48
C PHE A 38 14.84 30.27 -4.31
N THR A 39 15.45 30.20 -3.12
CA THR A 39 16.59 29.29 -2.84
C THR A 39 16.19 27.83 -2.79
N ASP A 40 14.91 27.53 -2.54
CA ASP A 40 14.41 26.16 -2.41
C ASP A 40 14.30 25.45 -3.77
N THR A 41 14.37 26.19 -4.88
CA THR A 41 14.47 25.66 -6.24
C THR A 41 15.75 24.81 -6.46
N ALA A 42 16.74 24.90 -5.57
CA ALA A 42 17.99 24.12 -5.59
C ALA A 42 18.13 23.24 -4.33
N SER A 43 17.02 22.70 -3.84
CA SER A 43 16.96 21.86 -2.64
C SER A 43 16.13 20.60 -2.89
N PHE A 44 16.35 19.58 -2.08
CA PHE A 44 15.66 18.29 -2.11
C PHE A 44 15.07 17.95 -0.75
N LEU A 45 13.84 17.45 -0.77
CA LEU A 45 13.31 16.60 0.28
C LEU A 45 13.51 15.14 -0.13
N VAL A 46 13.80 14.27 0.83
CA VAL A 46 14.04 12.85 0.56
C VAL A 46 13.30 11.99 1.57
N ASN A 47 12.99 10.74 1.24
CA ASN A 47 12.39 9.83 2.23
C ASN A 47 13.42 9.04 3.03
N GLU A 48 12.97 8.39 4.11
CA GLU A 48 13.78 7.50 4.95
C GLU A 48 14.48 6.40 4.12
N SER A 49 13.81 5.81 3.13
CA SER A 49 14.43 4.83 2.24
C SER A 49 15.56 5.40 1.38
N TYR A 50 15.48 6.66 0.96
CA TYR A 50 16.60 7.32 0.29
C TYR A 50 17.77 7.51 1.24
N ALA A 51 17.51 7.95 2.48
CA ALA A 51 18.54 8.13 3.48
C ALA A 51 19.31 6.83 3.80
N ASN A 52 18.58 5.71 3.87
CA ASN A 52 19.14 4.40 4.13
C ASN A 52 20.11 3.89 3.05
N GLN A 53 20.11 4.47 1.85
CA GLN A 53 21.06 4.09 0.80
C GLN A 53 22.50 4.48 1.13
N PHE A 54 22.70 5.51 1.94
CA PHE A 54 24.01 6.15 2.08
C PHE A 54 24.90 5.53 3.16
N ASN A 55 24.52 4.38 3.76
CA ASN A 55 25.30 3.71 4.83
C ASN A 55 25.78 4.70 5.92
N LEU A 56 24.97 5.71 6.22
CA LEU A 56 25.30 6.72 7.22
C LEU A 56 25.02 6.19 8.62
N ALA A 57 25.64 6.82 9.62
CA ALA A 57 25.47 6.45 11.03
C ALA A 57 24.07 6.83 11.55
N SER A 58 23.50 7.94 11.05
CA SER A 58 22.11 8.35 11.27
C SER A 58 21.52 8.93 9.99
N PRO A 59 20.22 8.71 9.67
CA PRO A 59 19.53 9.40 8.59
C PRO A 59 19.63 10.93 8.71
N GLU A 60 19.61 11.46 9.94
CA GLU A 60 19.70 12.89 10.28
C GLU A 60 20.99 13.55 9.74
N ASP A 61 22.07 12.77 9.53
CA ASP A 61 23.33 13.28 9.01
C ASP A 61 23.23 13.78 7.55
N LEU A 62 22.14 13.46 6.83
CA LEU A 62 21.93 13.89 5.44
C LEU A 62 21.47 15.33 5.29
N VAL A 63 20.79 15.89 6.28
CA VAL A 63 20.26 17.25 6.17
C VAL A 63 21.44 18.24 6.08
N GLY A 64 21.40 19.12 5.08
CA GLY A 64 22.47 20.06 4.75
C GLY A 64 23.58 19.48 3.86
N GLN A 65 23.57 18.17 3.57
CA GLN A 65 24.47 17.61 2.55
C GLN A 65 24.01 17.99 1.15
N ARG A 66 24.97 18.09 0.22
CA ARG A 66 24.70 18.37 -1.19
C ARG A 66 24.93 17.14 -2.04
N VAL A 67 23.98 16.87 -2.92
CA VAL A 67 24.00 15.76 -3.86
C VAL A 67 23.98 16.29 -5.29
N GLN A 68 24.78 15.67 -6.15
CA GLN A 68 24.71 15.93 -7.59
C GLN A 68 23.53 15.15 -8.18
N PHE A 69 22.81 15.76 -9.12
CA PHE A 69 21.61 15.18 -9.71
C PHE A 69 21.49 15.53 -11.19
N GLY A 70 21.44 14.51 -12.05
CA GLY A 70 21.33 14.70 -13.50
C GLY A 70 22.68 14.94 -14.18
N ASN A 71 22.73 15.89 -15.12
CA ASN A 71 23.94 16.24 -15.88
C ASN A 71 24.61 17.49 -15.31
N ASP A 72 24.73 17.56 -14.00
CA ASP A 72 25.38 18.70 -13.33
C ASP A 72 26.81 18.88 -13.86
N VAL A 73 27.16 20.13 -14.16
CA VAL A 73 28.46 20.49 -14.73
C VAL A 73 29.50 20.43 -13.62
N GLU A 74 30.74 20.05 -13.96
CA GLU A 74 31.86 20.07 -13.04
C GLU A 74 32.02 21.47 -12.41
N GLY A 75 31.77 21.57 -11.09
CA GLY A 75 31.77 22.83 -10.34
C GLY A 75 30.38 23.31 -9.88
N ASP A 76 29.29 22.64 -10.26
CA ASP A 76 27.98 22.86 -9.65
C ASP A 76 28.02 22.39 -8.18
N PRO A 77 27.62 23.23 -7.21
CA PRO A 77 27.59 22.83 -5.82
C PRO A 77 26.53 21.76 -5.53
N GLY A 78 25.64 21.44 -6.48
CA GLY A 78 24.59 20.42 -6.35
C GLY A 78 23.42 20.90 -5.49
N TYR A 79 22.46 19.99 -5.30
CA TYR A 79 21.21 20.24 -4.59
C TYR A 79 21.36 19.88 -3.11
N GLU A 80 20.90 20.76 -2.24
CA GLU A 80 20.97 20.57 -0.79
C GLU A 80 19.77 19.76 -0.29
N ILE A 81 20.02 18.72 0.51
CA ILE A 81 18.96 17.98 1.18
C ILE A 81 18.50 18.81 2.38
N VAL A 82 17.27 19.32 2.35
CA VAL A 82 16.75 20.22 3.40
C VAL A 82 15.87 19.54 4.42
N GLY A 83 15.42 18.32 4.15
CA GLY A 83 14.59 17.56 5.06
C GLY A 83 14.39 16.12 4.63
N ILE A 84 14.02 15.32 5.62
CA ILE A 84 13.75 13.89 5.48
C ILE A 84 12.31 13.64 5.88
N ILE A 85 11.55 13.07 4.96
CA ILE A 85 10.17 12.67 5.20
C ILE A 85 10.11 11.18 5.55
N LYS A 86 9.12 10.82 6.35
CA LYS A 86 8.85 9.43 6.65
C LYS A 86 8.38 8.70 5.41
N ASP A 87 8.80 7.44 5.33
CA ASP A 87 8.37 6.53 4.28
C ASP A 87 6.84 6.36 4.31
N PHE A 88 6.19 6.60 3.17
CA PHE A 88 4.75 6.41 2.99
C PHE A 88 4.42 5.55 1.76
N GLN A 89 3.39 4.73 1.87
CA GLN A 89 3.08 3.75 0.83
C GLN A 89 2.41 4.41 -0.39
N ARG A 90 3.16 4.61 -1.47
CA ARG A 90 2.65 5.22 -2.71
C ARG A 90 1.80 4.29 -3.58
N THR A 91 2.12 3.00 -3.62
CA THR A 91 1.63 2.11 -4.70
C THR A 91 0.98 0.83 -4.21
N SER A 92 1.57 0.14 -3.23
CA SER A 92 1.05 -1.12 -2.69
C SER A 92 1.79 -1.53 -1.42
N LEU A 93 1.09 -1.92 -0.36
CA LEU A 93 1.67 -2.43 0.91
C LEU A 93 2.63 -3.63 0.75
N LYS A 94 2.66 -4.28 -0.42
CA LYS A 94 3.52 -5.43 -0.71
C LYS A 94 4.89 -5.06 -1.30
N GLN A 95 5.08 -3.81 -1.72
CA GLN A 95 6.36 -3.35 -2.27
C GLN A 95 7.24 -2.75 -1.19
N ALA A 96 8.55 -3.03 -1.29
CA ALA A 96 9.55 -2.33 -0.51
C ALA A 96 9.45 -0.83 -0.80
N MET A 97 9.70 -0.02 0.21
CA MET A 97 9.62 1.42 0.04
C MET A 97 10.74 1.89 -0.90
N GLU A 98 10.37 2.74 -1.85
CA GLU A 98 11.26 3.16 -2.92
C GLU A 98 11.97 4.46 -2.53
N PRO A 99 13.30 4.54 -2.67
CA PRO A 99 14.00 5.80 -2.49
C PRO A 99 13.46 6.89 -3.41
N THR A 100 13.02 8.01 -2.84
CA THR A 100 12.35 9.09 -3.56
C THR A 100 12.94 10.45 -3.18
N ILE A 101 13.22 11.26 -4.20
CA ILE A 101 13.52 12.69 -4.10
C ILE A 101 12.25 13.47 -4.44
N TYR A 102 11.92 14.46 -3.61
CA TYR A 102 10.81 15.37 -3.79
C TYR A 102 11.35 16.76 -4.10
N ILE A 103 10.92 17.33 -5.22
CA ILE A 103 11.41 18.60 -5.77
C ILE A 103 10.24 19.58 -5.84
N ALA A 104 10.41 20.77 -5.26
CA ALA A 104 9.44 21.85 -5.41
C ALA A 104 9.34 22.28 -6.89
N TYR A 105 8.14 22.25 -7.45
CA TYR A 105 7.94 22.59 -8.86
C TYR A 105 6.56 23.19 -9.14
N GLU A 106 6.53 24.35 -9.78
CA GLU A 106 5.31 25.14 -10.02
C GLU A 106 4.51 24.70 -11.26
N HIS A 107 4.95 23.67 -11.99
CA HIS A 107 4.29 23.21 -13.22
C HIS A 107 3.93 21.72 -13.18
N PRO A 108 2.97 21.30 -12.34
CA PRO A 108 2.66 19.90 -12.17
C PRO A 108 2.10 19.28 -13.45
N SER A 109 2.50 18.03 -13.73
CA SER A 109 1.88 17.21 -14.78
C SER A 109 0.62 16.47 -14.31
N TYR A 110 0.43 16.35 -13.00
CA TYR A 110 -0.70 15.69 -12.35
C TYR A 110 -1.08 16.46 -11.09
N MET A 111 -2.38 16.51 -10.78
CA MET A 111 -2.90 17.12 -9.56
C MET A 111 -3.47 16.01 -8.67
N LEU A 112 -3.06 16.00 -7.40
CA LEU A 112 -3.68 15.17 -6.37
C LEU A 112 -4.76 16.01 -5.69
N ILE A 113 -5.97 15.47 -5.58
CA ILE A 113 -7.07 16.15 -4.91
C ILE A 113 -7.67 15.18 -3.89
N GLU A 114 -7.62 15.58 -2.62
CA GLU A 114 -8.34 14.88 -1.56
C GLU A 114 -9.78 15.39 -1.48
N PHE A 115 -10.74 14.47 -1.40
CA PHE A 115 -12.14 14.80 -1.22
C PHE A 115 -12.65 14.31 0.13
N ASN A 116 -13.49 15.11 0.77
CA ASN A 116 -14.29 14.61 1.89
C ASN A 116 -15.22 13.48 1.40
N PRO A 117 -15.17 12.27 1.99
CA PRO A 117 -15.96 11.13 1.55
C PRO A 117 -17.47 11.38 1.51
N ALA A 118 -17.98 12.27 2.38
CA ALA A 118 -19.41 12.59 2.45
C ALA A 118 -19.90 13.43 1.26
N SER A 119 -19.01 14.18 0.60
CA SER A 119 -19.36 15.17 -0.43
C SER A 119 -18.52 15.07 -1.70
N TYR A 120 -17.78 13.98 -1.90
CA TYR A 120 -16.85 13.83 -3.02
C TYR A 120 -17.52 14.00 -4.40
N ARG A 121 -18.79 13.60 -4.54
CA ARG A 121 -19.54 13.77 -5.79
C ARG A 121 -19.72 15.23 -6.20
N ASP A 122 -20.03 16.09 -5.24
CA ASP A 122 -20.18 17.53 -5.48
C ASP A 122 -18.80 18.16 -5.77
N GLY A 123 -17.76 17.69 -5.08
CA GLY A 123 -16.37 18.07 -5.36
C GLY A 123 -15.93 17.71 -6.77
N LEU A 124 -16.24 16.51 -7.25
CA LEU A 124 -15.94 16.08 -8.63
C LEU A 124 -16.65 16.96 -9.67
N ALA A 125 -17.92 17.28 -9.42
CA ALA A 125 -18.68 18.18 -10.30
C ALA A 125 -18.06 19.58 -10.34
N PHE A 126 -17.64 20.10 -9.17
CA PHE A 126 -16.95 21.38 -9.06
C PHE A 126 -15.62 21.40 -9.82
N VAL A 127 -14.76 20.39 -9.60
CA VAL A 127 -13.47 20.27 -10.29
C VAL A 127 -13.67 20.20 -11.80
N LYS A 128 -14.61 19.37 -12.28
CA LYS A 128 -14.94 19.29 -13.70
C LYS A 128 -15.37 20.65 -14.26
N SER A 129 -16.28 21.33 -13.59
CA SER A 129 -16.77 22.64 -14.06
C SER A 129 -15.67 23.69 -14.12
N THR A 130 -14.77 23.68 -13.14
CA THR A 130 -13.63 24.60 -13.08
C THR A 130 -12.60 24.27 -14.18
N TRP A 131 -12.36 22.98 -14.43
CA TRP A 131 -11.49 22.53 -15.51
C TRP A 131 -12.01 22.92 -16.89
N ASP A 132 -13.31 22.70 -17.15
CA ASP A 132 -13.96 23.07 -18.42
C ASP A 132 -13.92 24.60 -18.65
N GLU A 133 -13.95 25.41 -17.59
CA GLU A 133 -13.85 26.87 -17.67
C GLU A 133 -12.41 27.35 -17.94
N MET A 134 -11.43 26.80 -17.23
CA MET A 134 -10.04 27.23 -17.35
C MET A 134 -9.33 26.65 -18.57
N TYR A 135 -9.68 25.41 -18.96
CA TYR A 135 -9.01 24.64 -20.02
C TYR A 135 -10.02 24.00 -20.98
N PRO A 136 -10.82 24.79 -21.72
CA PRO A 136 -11.92 24.27 -22.56
C PRO A 136 -11.47 23.32 -23.67
N ASP A 137 -10.21 23.41 -24.11
CA ASP A 137 -9.63 22.58 -25.18
C ASP A 137 -8.81 21.40 -24.65
N ALA A 138 -8.66 21.24 -23.32
CA ALA A 138 -7.90 20.15 -22.71
C ALA A 138 -8.81 19.02 -22.23
N PRO A 139 -8.46 17.74 -22.49
CA PRO A 139 -9.22 16.62 -21.99
C PRO A 139 -9.20 16.57 -20.46
N TYR A 140 -10.37 16.36 -19.86
CA TYR A 140 -10.52 16.15 -18.42
C TYR A 140 -10.40 14.65 -18.11
N GLU A 141 -9.28 14.25 -17.50
CA GLU A 141 -9.04 12.88 -17.07
C GLU A 141 -8.92 12.80 -15.55
N ILE A 142 -9.81 12.04 -14.91
CA ILE A 142 -9.70 11.68 -13.49
C ILE A 142 -9.32 10.22 -13.38
N LYS A 143 -8.41 9.91 -12.46
CA LYS A 143 -8.12 8.55 -12.03
C LYS A 143 -8.32 8.48 -10.52
N PHE A 144 -9.26 7.65 -10.08
CA PHE A 144 -9.41 7.37 -8.65
C PHE A 144 -8.31 6.41 -8.20
N LEU A 145 -7.71 6.69 -7.05
CA LEU A 145 -6.76 5.77 -6.43
C LEU A 145 -7.45 4.46 -6.06
N ASP A 146 -8.70 4.53 -5.58
CA ASP A 146 -9.52 3.36 -5.22
C ASP A 146 -9.74 2.39 -6.38
N ASP A 147 -10.01 2.89 -7.59
CA ASP A 147 -10.20 2.04 -8.77
C ASP A 147 -8.90 1.31 -9.14
N GLN A 148 -7.75 1.96 -8.94
CA GLN A 148 -6.43 1.34 -9.16
C GLN A 148 -6.11 0.30 -8.07
N PHE A 149 -6.45 0.59 -6.81
CA PHE A 149 -6.33 -0.39 -5.72
C PHE A 149 -7.27 -1.58 -5.91
N GLU A 150 -8.53 -1.36 -6.29
CA GLU A 150 -9.50 -2.43 -6.51
C GLU A 150 -9.05 -3.37 -7.63
N ALA A 151 -8.46 -2.84 -8.72
CA ALA A 151 -7.84 -3.66 -9.76
C ALA A 151 -6.65 -4.50 -9.23
N LEU A 152 -5.81 -3.93 -8.36
CA LEU A 152 -4.71 -4.66 -7.71
C LEU A 152 -5.22 -5.77 -6.76
N PHE A 153 -6.33 -5.54 -6.06
CA PHE A 153 -6.94 -6.50 -5.13
C PHE A 153 -7.88 -7.50 -5.80
N GLU A 154 -8.29 -7.29 -7.05
CA GLU A 154 -9.22 -8.18 -7.74
C GLU A 154 -8.63 -9.59 -7.92
N ALA A 155 -7.33 -9.67 -8.21
CA ALA A 155 -6.61 -10.94 -8.29
C ALA A 155 -6.60 -11.68 -6.95
N ASP A 156 -6.36 -10.96 -5.85
CA ASP A 156 -6.35 -11.51 -4.49
C ASP A 156 -7.76 -11.97 -4.07
N LYS A 157 -8.82 -11.20 -4.39
CA LYS A 157 -10.22 -11.58 -4.14
C LYS A 157 -10.59 -12.86 -4.89
N ARG A 158 -10.24 -12.95 -6.18
CA ARG A 158 -10.47 -14.16 -7.01
C ARG A 158 -9.73 -15.37 -6.46
N PHE A 159 -8.47 -15.21 -6.05
CA PHE A 159 -7.71 -16.27 -5.41
C PHE A 159 -8.36 -16.72 -4.10
N GLY A 160 -8.77 -15.78 -3.24
CA GLY A 160 -9.49 -16.05 -1.99
C GLY A 160 -10.80 -16.80 -2.19
N GLN A 161 -11.55 -16.47 -3.26
CA GLN A 161 -12.76 -17.21 -3.64
C GLN A 161 -12.46 -18.66 -4.02
N VAL A 162 -11.42 -18.88 -4.85
CA VAL A 162 -11.00 -20.23 -5.24
C VAL A 162 -10.58 -21.05 -4.02
N VAL A 163 -9.75 -20.48 -3.15
CA VAL A 163 -9.32 -21.11 -1.89
C VAL A 163 -10.52 -21.43 -0.99
N SER A 164 -11.50 -20.53 -0.89
CA SER A 164 -12.70 -20.73 -0.07
C SER A 164 -13.56 -21.90 -0.58
N VAL A 165 -13.71 -22.02 -1.90
CA VAL A 165 -14.43 -23.15 -2.52
C VAL A 165 -13.69 -24.46 -2.23
N PHE A 166 -12.38 -24.52 -2.43
CA PHE A 166 -11.59 -25.72 -2.12
C PHE A 166 -11.60 -26.06 -0.63
N ALA A 167 -11.54 -25.07 0.26
CA ALA A 167 -11.66 -25.28 1.70
C ALA A 167 -13.03 -25.84 2.08
N GLY A 168 -14.11 -25.30 1.50
CA GLY A 168 -15.47 -25.84 1.68
C GLY A 168 -15.60 -27.29 1.20
N LEU A 169 -15.04 -27.61 0.04
CA LEU A 169 -14.99 -28.98 -0.48
C LEU A 169 -14.17 -29.92 0.42
N ALA A 170 -13.02 -29.45 0.91
CA ALA A 170 -12.18 -30.22 1.83
C ALA A 170 -12.91 -30.53 3.15
N ILE A 171 -13.59 -29.54 3.73
CA ILE A 171 -14.43 -29.73 4.94
C ILE A 171 -15.56 -30.72 4.65
N PHE A 172 -16.21 -30.60 3.50
CA PHE A 172 -17.27 -31.52 3.10
C PHE A 172 -16.76 -32.96 2.96
N ILE A 173 -15.65 -33.18 2.25
CA ILE A 173 -15.04 -34.51 2.10
C ILE A 173 -14.58 -35.07 3.46
N ALA A 174 -13.98 -34.22 4.31
CA ALA A 174 -13.59 -34.61 5.66
C ALA A 174 -14.79 -35.07 6.50
N SER A 175 -15.93 -34.39 6.37
CA SER A 175 -17.17 -34.77 7.06
C SER A 175 -17.73 -36.11 6.57
N LEU A 176 -17.63 -36.41 5.26
CA LEU A 176 -17.99 -37.73 4.72
C LEU A 176 -17.07 -38.83 5.26
N GLY A 177 -15.77 -38.55 5.37
CA GLY A 177 -14.82 -39.47 5.98
C GLY A 177 -15.13 -39.77 7.45
N LEU A 178 -15.43 -38.73 8.23
CA LEU A 178 -15.84 -38.87 9.63
C LEU A 178 -17.16 -39.65 9.76
N LEU A 179 -18.13 -39.38 8.89
CA LEU A 179 -19.41 -40.10 8.87
C LEU A 179 -19.23 -41.58 8.51
N GLY A 180 -18.36 -41.89 7.53
CA GLY A 180 -18.02 -43.26 7.16
C GLY A 180 -17.36 -44.01 8.31
N LEU A 181 -16.43 -43.37 9.03
CA LEU A 181 -15.81 -43.94 10.22
C LEU A 181 -16.83 -44.17 11.35
N ALA A 182 -17.71 -43.19 11.61
CA ALA A 182 -18.77 -43.31 12.61
C ALA A 182 -19.72 -44.47 12.29
N ALA A 183 -20.13 -44.62 11.03
CA ALA A 183 -20.97 -45.73 10.57
C ALA A 183 -20.27 -47.08 10.73
N PHE A 184 -18.97 -47.17 10.39
CA PHE A 184 -18.18 -48.39 10.59
C PHE A 184 -18.09 -48.79 12.07
N VAL A 185 -17.81 -47.84 12.95
CA VAL A 185 -17.79 -48.06 14.41
C VAL A 185 -19.17 -48.51 14.92
N ALA A 186 -20.25 -47.88 14.45
CA ALA A 186 -21.61 -48.28 14.82
C ALA A 186 -21.92 -49.73 14.41
N LEU A 187 -21.54 -50.13 13.19
CA LEU A 187 -21.68 -51.50 12.71
C LEU A 187 -20.88 -52.50 13.54
N GLN A 188 -19.64 -52.15 13.93
CA GLN A 188 -18.79 -53.01 14.75
C GLN A 188 -19.35 -53.20 16.17
N ARG A 189 -20.05 -52.19 16.70
CA ARG A 189 -20.68 -52.22 18.04
C ARG A 189 -22.14 -52.69 18.04
N THR A 190 -22.70 -53.12 16.89
CA THR A 190 -24.11 -53.54 16.79
C THR A 190 -24.52 -54.60 17.81
N LYS A 191 -23.67 -55.60 18.07
CA LYS A 191 -23.93 -56.65 19.08
C LYS A 191 -24.01 -56.07 20.50
N GLU A 192 -23.12 -55.15 20.84
CA GLU A 192 -23.08 -54.48 22.14
C GLU A 192 -24.31 -53.59 22.35
N VAL A 193 -24.69 -52.84 21.33
CA VAL A 193 -25.89 -51.99 21.31
C VAL A 193 -27.16 -52.84 21.44
N GLY A 194 -27.23 -53.99 20.76
CA GLY A 194 -28.35 -54.94 20.84
C GLY A 194 -28.55 -55.50 22.25
N VAL A 195 -27.47 -55.94 22.92
CA VAL A 195 -27.54 -56.43 24.31
C VAL A 195 -28.02 -55.33 25.26
N ARG A 196 -27.45 -54.12 25.16
CA ARG A 196 -27.87 -52.99 25.99
C ARG A 196 -29.32 -52.58 25.76
N LYS A 197 -29.82 -52.66 24.53
CA LYS A 197 -31.22 -52.34 24.22
C LYS A 197 -32.19 -53.29 24.89
N VAL A 198 -31.88 -54.59 24.91
CA VAL A 198 -32.70 -55.61 25.61
C VAL A 198 -32.60 -55.44 27.13
N MET A 199 -31.48 -54.97 27.66
CA MET A 199 -31.32 -54.61 29.09
C MET A 199 -31.99 -53.28 29.50
N GLY A 200 -32.77 -52.64 28.62
CA GLY A 200 -33.59 -51.48 28.97
C GLY A 200 -32.97 -50.11 28.69
N ALA A 201 -31.85 -50.03 27.94
CA ALA A 201 -31.26 -48.74 27.57
C ALA A 201 -32.22 -47.90 26.68
N SER A 202 -32.36 -46.61 27.00
CA SER A 202 -33.16 -45.66 26.21
C SER A 202 -32.44 -45.33 24.89
N VAL A 203 -33.20 -44.97 23.84
CA VAL A 203 -32.63 -44.63 22.52
C VAL A 203 -31.72 -43.41 22.62
N ILE A 204 -32.10 -42.41 23.43
CA ILE A 204 -31.32 -41.20 23.67
C ILE A 204 -29.97 -41.52 24.32
N SER A 205 -29.94 -42.46 25.28
CA SER A 205 -28.70 -42.90 25.93
C SER A 205 -27.74 -43.66 24.98
N ILE A 206 -28.22 -44.14 23.84
CA ILE A 206 -27.42 -44.84 22.82
C ILE A 206 -26.87 -43.84 21.79
N VAL A 207 -27.59 -42.74 21.52
CA VAL A 207 -27.20 -41.72 20.53
C VAL A 207 -26.26 -40.65 21.10
N LEU A 208 -26.37 -40.33 22.39
CA LEU A 208 -25.56 -39.30 23.08
C LEU A 208 -24.16 -39.78 23.53
N LEU A 209 -23.77 -41.01 23.19
CA LEU A 209 -22.55 -41.68 23.65
C LEU A 209 -21.56 -41.87 22.51
#